data_AF-A0A1C3MZZ2-F1
#
_entry.id   AF-A0A1C3MZZ2-F1
#
_cell.length_a   1.000
_cell.length_b   1.000
_cell.length_c   1.000
_cell.angle_alpha   90.00
_cell.angle_beta   90.00
_cell.angle_gamma   90.00
#
_symmetry.space_group_name_H-M   'P 1'
#
loop_
_entity.id
_entity.type
_entity.pdbx_description
1 polymer ?
#
loop_
_entity_poly.entity_id
_entity_poly.type
_entity_poly.pdbx_seq_one_letter_code
_entity_poly.pdbx_strand_id
1 'polypeptide(L)'
;MPSYFSPGIYVEEVPSAARPIGPAGTSTAAFVGVAPDRGAHLGKALPVNNWSDFLRLYADGENLESTPLARAVFGFLDNGGTRCWVVNVGEGGAITGTGQRRGGLQLLEAVDEISILAAPGFHDPVSHDALLSMAERLRTMVAICDPAPDVEDVSALTRVATPSSGKPPKPSEGTGGSGGSGAGSGDAGPTAHRPRQSDFGAFYYPWLLVRDPLSGELVHTPPSGHMAGIWARTDGLRGVHKAPANEPVRGAVDLAYLVTRPEHDVLNPKGVNVIRHFAGEGIRVWGARTLAAEASEWRYLNVRRLSIAIEQAIANGTRWMVFEPNDFSLWRSIRRDIGAFLTRVWRDGALLGRTAEEAFFVKCDEETNPPDVRDAGMVVAHIGIAVVKPAEFVVFKLSQWAGGTETETIGG
;
A
#
# COMPACT_ATOMS: atom_id res chain seq x y z
N MET A 1 -14.99 -44.05 20.07
CA MET A 1 -14.12 -44.19 21.27
C MET A 1 -13.30 -45.46 21.10
N PRO A 2 -12.00 -45.42 21.39
CA PRO A 2 -11.20 -46.64 21.42
C PRO A 2 -11.72 -47.54 22.55
N SER A 3 -11.79 -48.84 22.28
CA SER A 3 -12.19 -49.84 23.27
C SER A 3 -10.93 -50.59 23.71
N TYR A 4 -10.61 -50.47 25.00
CA TYR A 4 -9.43 -51.09 25.60
C TYR A 4 -9.86 -52.36 26.34
N PHE A 5 -9.29 -53.50 25.97
CA PHE A 5 -9.73 -54.82 26.46
C PHE A 5 -8.75 -55.49 27.44
N SER A 6 -7.66 -54.80 27.79
CA SER A 6 -6.61 -55.34 28.67
C SER A 6 -6.04 -54.25 29.60
N PRO A 7 -5.55 -54.59 30.80
CA PRO A 7 -4.83 -53.64 31.65
C PRO A 7 -3.49 -53.27 30.99
N GLY A 8 -3.18 -51.98 30.84
CA GLY A 8 -1.94 -51.49 30.23
C GLY A 8 -1.85 -49.96 30.18
N ILE A 9 -0.67 -49.43 29.86
CA ILE A 9 -0.48 -48.02 29.52
C ILE A 9 -0.68 -47.88 28.01
N TYR A 10 -1.69 -47.11 27.62
CA TYR A 10 -2.00 -46.83 26.22
C TYR A 10 -1.57 -45.41 25.89
N VAL A 11 -0.74 -45.26 24.87
CA VAL A 11 -0.34 -43.97 24.31
C VAL A 11 -1.03 -43.83 22.97
N GLU A 12 -1.94 -42.87 22.86
CA GLU A 12 -2.60 -42.53 21.60
C GLU A 12 -2.02 -41.25 21.05
N GLU A 13 -1.69 -41.26 19.76
CA GLU A 13 -1.26 -40.07 19.04
C GLU A 13 -2.53 -39.32 18.59
N VAL A 14 -2.99 -38.38 19.41
CA VAL A 14 -4.06 -37.47 19.02
C VAL A 14 -3.44 -36.41 18.11
N PRO A 15 -3.93 -36.21 16.87
CA PRO A 15 -3.41 -35.17 16.00
C PRO A 15 -3.48 -33.83 16.72
N SER A 16 -2.36 -33.10 16.77
CA SER A 16 -2.36 -31.73 17.26
C SER A 16 -3.37 -30.93 16.44
N ALA A 17 -4.41 -30.44 17.10
CA ALA A 17 -5.44 -29.60 16.47
C ALA A 17 -4.95 -28.17 16.17
N ALA A 18 -3.68 -27.84 16.45
CA ALA A 18 -3.12 -26.53 16.17
C ALA A 18 -2.92 -26.36 14.67
N ARG A 19 -3.61 -25.39 14.07
CA ARG A 19 -3.45 -25.00 12.66
C ARG A 19 -2.79 -23.61 12.62
N PRO A 20 -1.46 -23.51 12.46
CA PRO A 20 -0.77 -22.25 12.55
C PRO A 20 -1.19 -21.28 11.45
N ILE A 21 -1.53 -20.05 11.83
CA ILE A 21 -1.77 -18.96 10.89
C ILE A 21 -0.42 -18.43 10.37
N GLY A 22 -0.21 -18.52 9.05
CA GLY A 22 0.95 -17.95 8.37
C GLY A 22 0.80 -16.45 8.07
N PRO A 23 1.89 -15.74 7.75
CA PRO A 23 1.80 -14.35 7.30
C PRO A 23 1.09 -14.26 5.94
N ALA A 24 0.37 -13.15 5.72
CA ALA A 24 -0.17 -12.81 4.40
C ALA A 24 0.90 -12.14 3.53
N GLY A 25 0.78 -12.25 2.20
CA GLY A 25 1.65 -11.54 1.27
C GLY A 25 1.35 -10.03 1.28
N THR A 26 2.40 -9.21 1.35
CA THR A 26 2.28 -7.74 1.45
C THR A 26 3.00 -6.97 0.33
N SER A 27 3.66 -7.69 -0.59
CA SER A 27 4.56 -7.12 -1.60
C SER A 27 4.06 -7.25 -3.04
N THR A 28 3.01 -8.04 -3.29
CA THR A 28 2.46 -8.21 -4.64
C THR A 28 1.72 -6.96 -5.06
N ALA A 29 2.23 -6.31 -6.11
CA ALA A 29 1.63 -5.12 -6.70
C ALA A 29 0.71 -5.44 -7.87
N ALA A 30 -0.15 -4.51 -8.22
CA ALA A 30 -0.90 -4.52 -9.46
C ALA A 30 -0.82 -3.15 -10.14
N PHE A 31 -0.51 -3.15 -11.44
CA PHE A 31 -0.37 -1.98 -12.27
C PHE A 31 -1.38 -2.02 -13.41
N VAL A 32 -2.19 -0.96 -13.53
CA VAL A 32 -3.10 -0.77 -14.65
C VAL A 32 -2.62 0.40 -15.48
N GLY A 33 -2.41 0.20 -16.77
CA GLY A 33 -2.04 1.31 -17.63
C GLY A 33 -1.88 0.95 -19.09
N VAL A 34 -1.20 1.81 -19.85
CA VAL A 34 -0.94 1.60 -21.27
C VAL A 34 0.43 0.96 -21.44
N ALA A 35 0.50 -0.25 -22.01
CA ALA A 35 1.75 -0.93 -22.31
C ALA A 35 2.45 -0.36 -23.56
N PRO A 36 3.78 -0.57 -23.73
CA PRO A 36 4.51 -0.22 -24.95
C PRO A 36 3.85 -0.78 -26.22
N ASP A 37 3.60 -2.09 -26.25
CA ASP A 37 2.68 -2.68 -27.23
C ASP A 37 1.24 -2.38 -26.80
N ARG A 38 0.64 -1.38 -27.44
CA ARG A 38 -0.71 -0.88 -27.15
C ARG A 38 -1.78 -1.97 -27.34
N GLY A 39 -1.53 -3.01 -28.14
CA GLY A 39 -2.43 -4.13 -28.40
C GLY A 39 -2.20 -5.37 -27.55
N ALA A 40 -1.09 -5.44 -26.80
CA ALA A 40 -0.69 -6.62 -26.05
C ALA A 40 -1.69 -6.99 -24.95
N HIS A 41 -2.20 -8.22 -25.00
CA HIS A 41 -2.98 -8.85 -23.93
C HIS A 41 -4.12 -8.01 -23.34
N LEU A 42 -4.81 -7.23 -24.20
CA LEU A 42 -5.96 -6.43 -23.80
C LEU A 42 -7.03 -7.30 -23.11
N GLY A 43 -7.64 -6.74 -22.06
CA GLY A 43 -8.70 -7.43 -21.31
C GLY A 43 -8.21 -8.60 -20.45
N LYS A 44 -6.90 -8.71 -20.19
CA LYS A 44 -6.30 -9.73 -19.33
C LYS A 44 -5.48 -9.09 -18.21
N ALA A 45 -5.51 -9.70 -17.04
CA ALA A 45 -4.53 -9.48 -15.98
C ALA A 45 -3.52 -10.61 -16.04
N LEU A 46 -2.23 -10.29 -16.22
CA LEU A 46 -1.17 -11.29 -16.29
C LEU A 46 -0.09 -11.02 -15.23
N PRO A 47 0.46 -12.08 -14.61
CA PRO A 47 1.54 -11.94 -13.66
C PRO A 47 2.88 -11.70 -14.38
N VAL A 48 3.70 -10.83 -13.80
CA VAL A 48 5.05 -10.48 -14.21
C VAL A 48 5.97 -10.67 -13.00
N ASN A 49 7.01 -11.49 -13.14
CA ASN A 49 7.93 -11.79 -12.02
C ASN A 49 9.33 -11.19 -12.22
N ASN A 50 9.67 -10.76 -13.44
CA ASN A 50 10.94 -10.14 -13.76
C ASN A 50 10.80 -9.24 -15.00
N TRP A 51 11.85 -8.49 -15.33
CA TRP A 51 11.81 -7.55 -16.44
C TRP A 51 11.68 -8.23 -17.80
N SER A 52 12.34 -9.37 -18.01
CA SER A 52 12.23 -10.13 -19.26
C SER A 52 10.82 -10.66 -19.49
N ASP A 53 10.09 -11.05 -18.44
CA ASP A 53 8.67 -11.42 -18.52
C ASP A 53 7.84 -10.25 -19.04
N PHE A 54 8.08 -9.04 -18.52
CA PHE A 54 7.37 -7.84 -18.96
C PHE A 54 7.64 -7.55 -20.43
N LEU A 55 8.91 -7.56 -20.85
CA LEU A 55 9.30 -7.32 -22.24
C LEU A 55 8.59 -8.29 -23.19
N ARG A 56 8.62 -9.59 -22.88
CA ARG A 56 7.97 -10.63 -23.69
C ARG A 56 6.45 -10.48 -23.77
N LEU A 57 5.81 -9.99 -22.71
CA LEU A 57 4.34 -9.89 -22.65
C LEU A 57 3.81 -8.58 -23.23
N TYR A 58 4.55 -7.48 -23.09
CA TYR A 58 4.01 -6.12 -23.26
C TYR A 58 4.90 -5.19 -24.08
N ALA A 59 6.07 -5.64 -24.53
CA ALA A 59 6.99 -4.88 -25.37
C ALA A 59 7.67 -5.77 -26.42
N ASP A 60 6.95 -6.76 -26.94
CA ASP A 60 7.44 -7.68 -27.99
C ASP A 60 7.16 -7.07 -29.38
N GLY A 61 8.03 -6.15 -29.80
CA GLY A 61 7.90 -5.44 -31.07
C GLY A 61 9.08 -4.53 -31.39
N GLU A 62 9.17 -4.08 -32.64
CA GLU A 62 10.22 -3.17 -33.10
C GLU A 62 9.81 -1.70 -32.86
N ASN A 63 10.76 -0.87 -32.44
CA ASN A 63 10.59 0.58 -32.26
C ASN A 63 9.40 1.00 -31.36
N LEU A 64 9.11 0.21 -30.32
CA LEU A 64 8.06 0.55 -29.36
C LEU A 64 8.49 1.71 -28.46
N GLU A 65 7.59 2.68 -28.30
CA GLU A 65 7.78 3.76 -27.34
C GLU A 65 7.57 3.28 -25.91
N SER A 66 8.40 3.78 -25.00
CA SER A 66 8.26 3.51 -23.58
C SER A 66 7.06 4.24 -22.98
N THR A 67 6.42 3.61 -22.00
CA THR A 67 5.22 4.14 -21.34
C THR A 67 5.43 4.30 -19.83
N PRO A 68 4.60 5.14 -19.16
CA PRO A 68 4.59 5.20 -17.70
C PRO A 68 4.40 3.82 -17.04
N LEU A 69 3.62 2.92 -17.65
CA LEU A 69 3.45 1.55 -17.16
C LEU A 69 4.75 0.76 -17.19
N ALA A 70 5.48 0.79 -18.31
CA ALA A 70 6.77 0.09 -18.43
C ALA A 70 7.78 0.59 -17.40
N ARG A 71 7.89 1.91 -17.24
CA ARG A 71 8.77 2.54 -16.25
C ARG A 71 8.37 2.21 -14.81
N ALA A 72 7.07 2.14 -14.52
CA ALA A 72 6.59 1.76 -13.20
C ALA A 72 6.88 0.29 -12.87
N VAL A 73 6.66 -0.63 -13.81
CA VAL A 73 6.99 -2.05 -13.62
C VAL A 73 8.49 -2.24 -13.44
N PHE A 74 9.32 -1.58 -14.26
CA PHE A 74 10.77 -1.61 -14.09
C PHE A 74 11.20 -1.05 -12.72
N GLY A 75 10.70 0.13 -12.36
CA GLY A 75 10.99 0.78 -11.08
C GLY A 75 10.57 -0.05 -9.88
N PHE A 76 9.44 -0.78 -9.97
CA PHE A 76 8.99 -1.73 -8.96
C PHE A 76 9.99 -2.86 -8.76
N LEU A 77 10.41 -3.51 -9.85
CA LEU A 77 11.35 -4.62 -9.82
C LEU A 77 12.73 -4.19 -9.31
N ASP A 78 13.25 -3.06 -9.80
CA ASP A 78 14.56 -2.52 -9.39
C ASP A 78 14.59 -2.08 -7.92
N ASN A 79 13.45 -1.62 -7.41
CA ASN A 79 13.32 -1.23 -6.00
C ASN A 79 13.03 -2.38 -5.05
N GLY A 80 12.95 -3.63 -5.51
CA GLY A 80 12.84 -4.82 -4.66
C GLY A 80 11.48 -5.52 -4.71
N GLY A 81 10.59 -5.08 -5.59
CA GLY A 81 9.41 -5.84 -5.97
C GLY A 81 9.79 -7.11 -6.72
N THR A 82 9.05 -8.20 -6.51
CA THR A 82 9.36 -9.51 -7.10
C THR A 82 8.22 -10.09 -7.94
N ARG A 83 7.00 -9.60 -7.72
CA ARG A 83 5.80 -10.05 -8.44
C ARG A 83 4.80 -8.92 -8.55
N CYS A 84 4.35 -8.66 -9.76
CA CYS A 84 3.23 -7.76 -10.00
C CYS A 84 2.25 -8.32 -11.03
N TRP A 85 1.00 -7.88 -10.95
CA TRP A 85 0.00 -8.12 -11.98
C TRP A 85 -0.10 -6.89 -12.88
N VAL A 86 -0.12 -7.10 -14.19
CA VAL A 86 -0.22 -6.03 -15.17
C VAL A 86 -1.53 -6.16 -15.94
N VAL A 87 -2.24 -5.05 -16.08
CA VAL A 87 -3.40 -4.92 -16.95
C VAL A 87 -3.11 -3.82 -17.97
N ASN A 88 -3.03 -4.22 -19.24
CA ASN A 88 -2.96 -3.27 -20.35
C ASN A 88 -4.37 -2.82 -20.74
N VAL A 89 -4.62 -1.51 -20.68
CA VAL A 89 -5.91 -0.92 -21.11
C VAL A 89 -5.89 -0.46 -22.57
N GLY A 90 -4.72 -0.46 -23.21
CA GLY A 90 -4.55 0.04 -24.57
C GLY A 90 -4.64 1.57 -24.67
N GLU A 91 -4.31 2.10 -25.84
CA GLU A 91 -4.30 3.54 -26.06
C GLU A 91 -5.72 4.15 -25.95
N GLY A 92 -5.86 5.20 -25.13
CA GLY A 92 -7.15 5.82 -24.85
C GLY A 92 -8.13 4.92 -24.08
N GLY A 93 -7.66 3.78 -23.57
CA GLY A 93 -8.45 2.87 -22.74
C GLY A 93 -8.76 3.48 -21.37
N ALA A 94 -9.97 3.23 -20.88
CA ALA A 94 -10.36 3.60 -19.52
C ALA A 94 -9.79 2.61 -18.50
N ILE A 95 -9.42 3.11 -17.31
CA ILE A 95 -8.92 2.23 -16.23
C ILE A 95 -10.03 1.42 -15.54
N THR A 96 -11.30 1.76 -15.79
CA THR A 96 -12.47 1.04 -15.31
C THR A 96 -13.24 0.42 -16.49
N GLY A 97 -13.83 -0.75 -16.27
CA GLY A 97 -14.71 -1.39 -17.25
C GLY A 97 -16.06 -0.68 -17.40
N THR A 98 -16.73 -0.89 -18.54
CA THR A 98 -17.99 -0.23 -18.93
C THR A 98 -19.25 -0.88 -18.32
N GLY A 99 -19.12 -1.62 -17.21
CA GLY A 99 -20.22 -2.29 -16.51
C GLY A 99 -20.77 -3.56 -17.21
N GLN A 100 -20.62 -3.69 -18.53
CA GLN A 100 -21.07 -4.86 -19.30
C GLN A 100 -20.03 -6.00 -19.35
N ARG A 101 -18.75 -5.69 -19.21
CA ARG A 101 -17.65 -6.66 -19.10
C ARG A 101 -16.62 -6.15 -18.09
N ARG A 102 -16.00 -7.06 -17.34
CA ARG A 102 -14.85 -6.74 -16.51
C ARG A 102 -13.73 -6.18 -17.40
N GLY A 103 -13.24 -4.99 -17.05
CA GLY A 103 -12.14 -4.32 -17.75
C GLY A 103 -11.32 -3.47 -16.79
N GLY A 104 -10.06 -3.22 -17.17
CA GLY A 104 -9.13 -2.44 -16.34
C GLY A 104 -9.01 -3.02 -14.93
N LEU A 105 -9.24 -2.18 -13.92
CA LEU A 105 -9.20 -2.53 -12.50
C LEU A 105 -10.08 -3.74 -12.13
N GLN A 106 -11.22 -3.93 -12.79
CA GLN A 106 -12.14 -5.03 -12.46
C GLN A 106 -11.56 -6.42 -12.76
N LEU A 107 -10.51 -6.50 -13.59
CA LEU A 107 -9.82 -7.77 -13.87
C LEU A 107 -8.98 -8.22 -12.67
N LEU A 108 -8.53 -7.29 -11.84
CA LEU A 108 -7.70 -7.55 -10.67
C LEU A 108 -8.52 -8.03 -9.46
N GLU A 109 -9.85 -7.87 -9.47
CA GLU A 109 -10.74 -8.36 -8.40
C GLU A 109 -10.75 -9.88 -8.25
N ALA A 110 -10.30 -10.61 -9.27
CA ALA A 110 -10.20 -12.06 -9.23
C ALA A 110 -8.86 -12.56 -8.63
N VAL A 111 -8.00 -11.65 -8.19
CA VAL A 111 -6.64 -11.95 -7.74
C VAL A 111 -6.49 -11.53 -6.27
N ASP A 112 -6.61 -12.51 -5.38
CA ASP A 112 -6.65 -12.28 -3.93
C ASP A 112 -5.28 -11.86 -3.34
N GLU A 113 -4.17 -12.12 -4.05
CA GLU A 113 -2.82 -11.86 -3.56
C GLU A 113 -2.35 -10.39 -3.68
N ILE A 114 -3.14 -9.51 -4.31
CA ILE A 114 -2.76 -8.12 -4.54
C ILE A 114 -2.85 -7.32 -3.23
N SER A 115 -1.76 -6.61 -2.92
CA SER A 115 -1.62 -5.80 -1.70
C SER A 115 -1.25 -4.33 -1.97
N ILE A 116 -0.81 -4.03 -3.19
CA ILE A 116 -0.44 -2.68 -3.64
C ILE A 116 -1.10 -2.45 -5.01
N LEU A 117 -1.74 -1.31 -5.21
CA LEU A 117 -2.44 -0.98 -6.44
C LEU A 117 -1.98 0.37 -6.99
N ALA A 118 -1.70 0.48 -8.28
CA ALA A 118 -1.37 1.75 -8.92
C ALA A 118 -1.82 1.80 -10.39
N ALA A 119 -2.09 3.02 -10.89
CA ALA A 119 -2.34 3.26 -12.30
C ALA A 119 -1.35 4.30 -12.87
N PRO A 120 -0.09 3.91 -13.14
CA PRO A 120 0.94 4.84 -13.60
C PRO A 120 0.53 5.51 -14.92
N GLY A 121 0.61 6.84 -14.95
CA GLY A 121 0.16 7.67 -16.08
C GLY A 121 -1.32 8.10 -16.01
N PHE A 122 -2.07 7.65 -15.01
CA PHE A 122 -3.45 8.06 -14.76
C PHE A 122 -3.53 8.88 -13.46
N HIS A 123 -3.44 10.20 -13.60
CA HIS A 123 -3.35 11.15 -12.49
C HIS A 123 -4.58 12.06 -12.37
N ASP A 124 -5.65 11.79 -13.13
CA ASP A 124 -6.88 12.57 -13.07
C ASP A 124 -7.77 12.12 -11.89
N PRO A 125 -8.70 12.98 -11.43
CA PRO A 125 -9.53 12.69 -10.27
C PRO A 125 -10.44 11.46 -10.42
N VAL A 126 -10.89 11.15 -11.64
CA VAL A 126 -11.73 9.95 -11.90
C VAL A 126 -10.89 8.70 -11.72
N SER A 127 -9.66 8.72 -12.21
CA SER A 127 -8.72 7.62 -12.05
C SER A 127 -8.33 7.38 -10.59
N HIS A 128 -8.04 8.46 -9.85
CA HIS A 128 -7.78 8.36 -8.41
C HIS A 128 -8.98 7.80 -7.65
N ASP A 129 -10.19 8.28 -7.93
CA ASP A 129 -11.40 7.79 -7.26
C ASP A 129 -11.65 6.29 -7.53
N ALA A 130 -11.39 5.83 -8.75
CA ALA A 130 -11.52 4.41 -9.09
C ALA A 130 -10.53 3.51 -8.34
N LEU A 131 -9.26 3.94 -8.21
CA LEU A 131 -8.24 3.25 -7.43
C LEU A 131 -8.63 3.16 -5.95
N LEU A 132 -9.00 4.30 -5.36
CA LEU A 132 -9.39 4.39 -3.94
C LEU A 132 -10.64 3.56 -3.66
N SER A 133 -11.66 3.66 -4.50
CA SER A 133 -12.92 2.92 -4.34
C SER A 133 -12.72 1.41 -4.43
N MET A 134 -11.79 0.93 -5.28
CA MET A 134 -11.44 -0.48 -5.32
C MET A 134 -10.72 -0.93 -4.04
N ALA A 135 -9.73 -0.16 -3.59
CA ALA A 135 -8.97 -0.46 -2.39
C ALA A 135 -9.86 -0.47 -1.12
N GLU A 136 -10.78 0.48 -1.01
CA GLU A 136 -11.76 0.57 0.08
C GLU A 136 -12.77 -0.58 0.09
N ARG A 137 -13.22 -1.01 -1.09
CA ARG A 137 -14.20 -2.09 -1.21
C ARG A 137 -13.59 -3.46 -0.93
N LEU A 138 -12.41 -3.74 -1.48
CA LEU A 138 -11.77 -5.04 -1.31
C LEU A 138 -11.00 -5.15 0.00
N ARG A 139 -10.46 -4.04 0.50
CA ARG A 139 -9.70 -3.95 1.76
C ARG A 139 -8.48 -4.88 1.84
N THR A 140 -8.03 -5.41 0.71
CA THR A 140 -6.85 -6.29 0.61
C THR A 140 -5.59 -5.53 0.19
N MET A 141 -5.74 -4.28 -0.27
CA MET A 141 -4.67 -3.48 -0.87
C MET A 141 -4.71 -2.01 -0.47
N VAL A 142 -3.59 -1.32 -0.68
CA VAL A 142 -3.50 0.16 -0.60
C VAL A 142 -3.14 0.69 -1.99
N ALA A 143 -3.87 1.73 -2.43
CA ALA A 143 -3.64 2.40 -3.69
C ALA A 143 -2.54 3.46 -3.58
N ILE A 144 -1.67 3.54 -4.60
CA ILE A 144 -0.70 4.61 -4.78
C ILE A 144 -1.19 5.50 -5.92
N CYS A 145 -1.41 6.77 -5.60
CA CYS A 145 -1.83 7.80 -6.55
C CYS A 145 -0.65 8.71 -6.88
N ASP A 146 -0.53 9.07 -8.16
CA ASP A 146 0.48 10.01 -8.65
C ASP A 146 -0.17 11.37 -9.01
N PRO A 147 0.55 12.49 -8.82
CA PRO A 147 0.13 13.80 -9.33
C PRO A 147 0.30 13.88 -10.85
N ALA A 148 -0.25 14.94 -11.45
CA ALA A 148 0.18 15.38 -12.78
C ALA A 148 1.70 15.64 -12.83
N PRO A 149 2.38 15.44 -13.98
CA PRO A 149 3.83 15.62 -14.09
C PRO A 149 4.29 17.08 -13.91
N ASP A 150 3.43 18.04 -14.23
CA ASP A 150 3.70 19.47 -14.39
C ASP A 150 3.02 20.32 -13.30
N VAL A 151 3.23 19.96 -12.02
CA VAL A 151 2.74 20.76 -10.89
C VAL A 151 3.64 21.98 -10.70
N GLU A 152 3.18 23.14 -11.17
CA GLU A 152 3.88 24.43 -10.98
C GLU A 152 3.73 24.98 -9.57
N ASP A 153 2.51 24.92 -9.01
CA ASP A 153 2.21 25.36 -7.64
C ASP A 153 1.96 24.16 -6.72
N VAL A 154 2.95 23.87 -5.87
CA VAL A 154 2.85 22.81 -4.86
C VAL A 154 1.69 23.02 -3.89
N SER A 155 1.24 24.26 -3.68
CA SER A 155 0.10 24.54 -2.80
C SER A 155 -1.21 23.96 -3.35
N ALA A 156 -1.32 23.75 -4.67
CA ALA A 156 -2.47 23.10 -5.30
C ALA A 156 -2.65 21.66 -4.79
N LEU A 157 -1.56 20.96 -4.46
CA LEU A 157 -1.60 19.59 -3.92
C LEU A 157 -2.19 19.52 -2.50
N THR A 158 -2.45 20.66 -1.85
CA THR A 158 -3.17 20.70 -0.57
C THR A 158 -4.69 20.57 -0.73
N ARG A 159 -5.21 20.91 -1.93
CA ARG A 159 -6.63 20.93 -2.25
C ARG A 159 -7.07 19.58 -2.80
N VAL A 160 -8.27 19.15 -2.41
CA VAL A 160 -8.86 17.89 -2.89
C VAL A 160 -9.51 18.12 -4.26
N ALA A 161 -9.18 17.26 -5.21
CA ALA A 161 -9.85 17.23 -6.49
C ALA A 161 -11.28 16.66 -6.35
N THR A 162 -12.26 17.31 -6.95
CA THR A 162 -13.61 16.76 -7.11
C THR A 162 -13.72 16.11 -8.49
N PRO A 163 -14.21 14.86 -8.60
CA PRO A 163 -14.52 14.30 -9.90
C PRO A 163 -15.66 15.12 -10.51
N SER A 164 -15.40 15.83 -11.61
CA SER A 164 -16.49 16.39 -12.41
C SER A 164 -17.07 15.27 -13.28
N SER A 165 -18.37 15.31 -13.56
CA SER A 165 -19.10 14.31 -14.36
C SER A 165 -18.71 14.31 -15.87
N GLY A 166 -17.53 14.84 -16.21
CA GLY A 166 -16.97 14.84 -17.55
C GLY A 166 -16.26 13.54 -17.91
N LYS A 167 -16.23 13.22 -19.21
CA LYS A 167 -15.58 12.04 -19.79
C LYS A 167 -14.11 11.93 -19.30
N PRO A 168 -13.60 10.74 -18.92
CA PRO A 168 -12.22 10.60 -18.46
C PRO A 168 -11.25 11.13 -19.53
N PRO A 169 -10.30 12.00 -19.16
CA PRO A 169 -9.33 12.54 -20.10
C PRO A 169 -8.30 11.47 -20.49
N LYS A 170 -7.74 11.63 -21.70
CA LYS A 170 -6.73 10.72 -22.27
C LYS A 170 -5.40 10.86 -21.51
N PRO A 171 -4.57 9.80 -21.43
CA PRO A 171 -3.21 9.90 -20.87
C PRO A 171 -2.40 10.92 -21.66
N SER A 172 -1.69 11.83 -20.97
CA SER A 172 -0.82 12.83 -21.61
C SER A 172 0.59 12.25 -21.81
N GLU A 173 1.11 12.38 -23.03
CA GLU A 173 2.50 12.09 -23.37
C GLU A 173 3.35 13.34 -23.07
N GLY A 174 4.30 13.19 -22.15
CA GLY A 174 5.29 14.22 -21.86
C GLY A 174 6.35 14.26 -22.96
N THR A 175 6.12 15.05 -24.00
CA THR A 175 7.15 15.43 -24.99
C THR A 175 7.54 16.89 -24.82
N GLY A 176 8.83 17.13 -24.56
CA GLY A 176 9.41 18.45 -24.47
C GLY A 176 9.44 19.17 -25.81
N GLY A 177 8.89 20.39 -25.83
CA GLY A 177 9.03 21.34 -26.93
C GLY A 177 9.12 22.76 -26.37
N SER A 178 10.28 23.40 -26.53
CA SER A 178 10.52 24.78 -26.11
C SER A 178 9.84 25.79 -27.03
N GLY A 179 9.15 26.78 -26.46
CA GLY A 179 8.95 28.08 -27.10
C GLY A 179 7.61 28.75 -26.81
N GLY A 180 7.65 29.93 -26.16
CA GLY A 180 6.59 30.94 -26.26
C GLY A 180 6.02 31.43 -24.93
N SER A 181 6.53 32.57 -24.47
CA SER A 181 6.03 33.36 -23.34
C SER A 181 4.59 33.86 -23.53
N GLY A 182 3.77 33.71 -22.50
CA GLY A 182 2.48 34.39 -22.35
C GLY A 182 2.03 34.39 -20.90
N ALA A 183 2.16 35.53 -20.22
CA ALA A 183 1.65 35.76 -18.87
C ALA A 183 0.12 35.89 -18.90
N GLY A 184 -0.57 35.09 -18.10
CA GLY A 184 -2.01 35.18 -17.86
C GLY A 184 -2.43 34.16 -16.81
N SER A 185 -2.79 34.65 -15.63
CA SER A 185 -3.35 33.89 -14.50
C SER A 185 -4.47 32.95 -14.94
N GLY A 186 -4.27 31.64 -14.77
CA GLY A 186 -5.27 30.61 -14.97
C GLY A 186 -5.12 29.56 -13.89
N ASP A 187 -6.22 29.33 -13.15
CA ASP A 187 -6.38 28.25 -12.18
C ASP A 187 -5.83 26.94 -12.76
N ALA A 188 -4.71 26.44 -12.21
CA ALA A 188 -4.13 25.17 -12.63
C ALA A 188 -5.23 24.11 -12.48
N GLY A 189 -5.59 23.45 -13.59
CA GLY A 189 -6.80 22.64 -13.68
C GLY A 189 -6.92 21.53 -12.61
N PRO A 190 -8.07 20.81 -12.56
CA PRO A 190 -8.38 19.83 -11.50
C PRO A 190 -7.39 18.65 -11.36
N THR A 191 -6.40 18.52 -12.26
CA THR A 191 -5.36 17.49 -12.29
C THR A 191 -4.16 17.79 -11.39
N ALA A 192 -3.97 19.03 -10.93
CA ALA A 192 -2.88 19.41 -10.01
C ALA A 192 -3.24 19.21 -8.52
N HIS A 193 -4.47 18.78 -8.22
CA HIS A 193 -4.99 18.59 -6.87
C HIS A 193 -4.71 17.17 -6.36
N ARG A 194 -4.70 16.99 -5.03
CA ARG A 194 -4.57 15.66 -4.42
C ARG A 194 -5.91 14.88 -4.50
N PRO A 195 -5.86 13.54 -4.38
CA PRO A 195 -7.07 12.73 -4.31
C PRO A 195 -7.95 13.05 -3.09
N ARG A 196 -9.19 12.55 -3.13
CA ARG A 196 -10.09 12.56 -1.96
C ARG A 196 -9.50 11.81 -0.77
N GLN A 197 -10.05 12.06 0.41
CA GLN A 197 -9.64 11.35 1.62
C GLN A 197 -9.93 9.85 1.50
N SER A 198 -8.97 9.05 1.95
CA SER A 198 -9.07 7.60 2.03
C SER A 198 -7.95 7.07 2.92
N ASP A 199 -8.26 6.17 3.84
CA ASP A 199 -7.26 5.42 4.58
C ASP A 199 -6.59 4.32 3.75
N PHE A 200 -7.14 3.99 2.57
CA PHE A 200 -6.62 2.99 1.64
C PHE A 200 -5.82 3.61 0.48
N GLY A 201 -5.42 4.87 0.59
CA GLY A 201 -4.64 5.57 -0.43
C GLY A 201 -3.39 6.25 0.10
N ALA A 202 -2.34 6.30 -0.72
CA ALA A 202 -1.14 7.09 -0.50
C ALA A 202 -0.83 7.92 -1.75
N PHE A 203 -0.30 9.13 -1.57
CA PHE A 203 0.00 10.05 -2.66
C PHE A 203 1.46 10.51 -2.56
N TYR A 204 2.20 10.44 -3.65
CA TYR A 204 3.64 10.74 -3.67
C TYR A 204 3.99 11.81 -4.69
N TYR A 205 4.78 12.79 -4.25
CA TYR A 205 5.25 13.91 -5.08
C TYR A 205 6.74 14.15 -4.80
N PRO A 206 7.57 14.57 -5.76
CA PRO A 206 7.29 14.77 -7.18
C PRO A 206 7.54 13.52 -8.03
N TRP A 207 7.36 13.67 -9.35
CA TRP A 207 7.83 12.70 -10.33
C TRP A 207 9.36 12.56 -10.27
N LEU A 208 9.84 11.38 -10.65
CA LEU A 208 11.25 11.04 -10.66
C LEU A 208 11.82 11.28 -12.06
N LEU A 209 13.09 11.69 -12.16
CA LEU A 209 13.86 11.61 -13.40
C LEU A 209 14.66 10.30 -13.36
N VAL A 210 14.44 9.43 -14.32
CA VAL A 210 15.08 8.10 -14.40
C VAL A 210 15.67 7.86 -15.78
N ARG A 211 16.56 6.88 -15.90
CA ARG A 211 16.94 6.32 -17.20
C ARG A 211 15.86 5.35 -17.65
N ASP A 212 15.23 5.62 -18.79
CA ASP A 212 14.19 4.78 -19.36
C ASP A 212 14.73 3.37 -19.67
N PRO A 213 14.03 2.29 -19.27
CA PRO A 213 14.54 0.93 -19.43
C PRO A 213 14.46 0.40 -20.87
N LEU A 214 13.72 1.07 -21.76
CA LEU A 214 13.60 0.70 -23.17
C LEU A 214 14.48 1.60 -24.05
N SER A 215 14.37 2.92 -23.92
CA SER A 215 15.12 3.86 -24.78
C SER A 215 16.51 4.20 -24.24
N GLY A 216 16.74 4.05 -22.93
CA GLY A 216 17.98 4.48 -22.28
C GLY A 216 18.11 5.99 -22.09
N GLU A 217 17.11 6.79 -22.48
CA GLU A 217 17.10 8.25 -22.31
C GLU A 217 16.68 8.66 -20.90
N LEU A 218 16.97 9.91 -20.51
CA LEU A 218 16.47 10.46 -19.26
C LEU A 218 15.03 10.94 -19.44
N VAL A 219 14.11 10.46 -18.60
CA VAL A 219 12.69 10.76 -18.71
C VAL A 219 12.03 10.91 -17.34
N HIS A 220 11.04 11.79 -17.25
CA HIS A 220 10.20 11.90 -16.06
C HIS A 220 9.23 10.72 -15.97
N THR A 221 9.12 10.12 -14.79
CA THR A 221 8.25 8.99 -14.52
C THR A 221 7.42 9.20 -13.25
N PRO A 222 6.16 8.73 -13.23
CA PRO A 222 5.40 8.71 -12.00
C PRO A 222 6.10 7.85 -10.93
N PRO A 223 6.04 8.25 -9.65
CA PRO A 223 6.74 7.55 -8.58
C PRO A 223 6.09 6.22 -8.17
N SER A 224 4.81 5.99 -8.45
CA SER A 224 4.04 4.83 -7.95
C SER A 224 4.73 3.47 -8.09
N GLY A 225 5.34 3.18 -9.24
CA GLY A 225 6.07 1.93 -9.46
C GLY A 225 7.29 1.78 -8.52
N HIS A 226 8.09 2.84 -8.41
CA HIS A 226 9.24 2.86 -7.51
C HIS A 226 8.82 2.74 -6.05
N MET A 227 7.75 3.45 -5.66
CA MET A 227 7.21 3.40 -4.30
C MET A 227 6.69 2.01 -3.95
N ALA A 228 5.96 1.36 -4.85
CA ALA A 228 5.51 -0.02 -4.66
C ALA A 228 6.70 -0.98 -4.45
N GLY A 229 7.80 -0.80 -5.19
CA GLY A 229 9.01 -1.61 -5.01
C GLY A 229 9.68 -1.35 -3.66
N ILE A 230 9.75 -0.09 -3.23
CA ILE A 230 10.27 0.30 -1.92
C ILE A 230 9.42 -0.31 -0.80
N TRP A 231 8.09 -0.30 -0.92
CA TRP A 231 7.20 -0.94 0.04
C TRP A 231 7.50 -2.44 0.14
N ALA A 232 7.59 -3.14 -0.99
CA ALA A 232 7.93 -4.57 -1.03
C ALA A 232 9.29 -4.85 -0.37
N ARG A 233 10.30 -4.02 -0.66
CA ARG A 233 11.64 -4.13 -0.10
C ARG A 233 11.67 -3.89 1.40
N THR A 234 11.03 -2.81 1.88
CA THR A 234 10.97 -2.50 3.31
C THR A 234 10.26 -3.62 4.07
N ASP A 235 9.16 -4.13 3.55
CA ASP A 235 8.43 -5.25 4.15
C ASP A 235 9.30 -6.49 4.27
N GLY A 236 10.00 -6.88 3.19
CA GLY A 236 10.87 -8.05 3.19
C GLY A 236 12.08 -7.93 4.12
N LEU A 237 12.60 -6.71 4.33
CA LEU A 237 13.80 -6.48 5.14
C LEU A 237 13.49 -6.19 6.62
N ARG A 238 12.37 -5.53 6.91
CA ARG A 238 12.07 -4.94 8.23
C ARG A 238 10.67 -5.25 8.72
N GLY A 239 9.85 -5.94 7.93
CA GLY A 239 8.45 -6.19 8.22
C GLY A 239 7.55 -4.98 7.89
N VAL A 240 6.28 -5.28 7.60
CA VAL A 240 5.26 -4.29 7.17
C VAL A 240 4.98 -3.20 8.23
N HIS A 241 5.33 -3.45 9.49
CA HIS A 241 5.18 -2.49 10.58
C HIS A 241 6.19 -1.33 10.49
N LYS A 242 7.28 -1.46 9.72
CA LYS A 242 8.22 -0.37 9.45
C LYS A 242 7.66 0.55 8.35
N ALA A 243 7.61 1.85 8.65
CA ALA A 243 7.29 2.87 7.65
C ALA A 243 8.27 2.83 6.45
N PRO A 244 7.80 2.75 5.19
CA PRO A 244 8.64 2.77 3.99
C PRO A 244 9.06 4.21 3.63
N ALA A 245 9.64 4.90 4.60
CA ALA A 245 10.22 6.24 4.48
C ALA A 245 11.66 6.24 5.01
N ASN A 246 12.41 7.28 4.64
CA ASN A 246 13.86 7.34 4.74
C ASN A 246 14.55 6.20 3.95
N GLU A 247 13.95 5.79 2.84
CA GLU A 247 14.44 4.73 1.96
C GLU A 247 15.01 5.35 0.68
N PRO A 248 16.17 4.88 0.19
CA PRO A 248 16.72 5.35 -1.08
C PRO A 248 15.83 4.89 -2.24
N VAL A 249 15.65 5.78 -3.22
CA VAL A 249 14.94 5.48 -4.47
C VAL A 249 15.96 5.01 -5.51
N ARG A 250 16.01 3.70 -5.77
CA ARG A 250 16.93 3.12 -6.76
C ARG A 250 16.49 3.50 -8.16
N GLY A 251 17.46 3.75 -9.05
CA GLY A 251 17.23 4.16 -10.44
C GLY A 251 16.87 5.64 -10.64
N ALA A 252 16.54 6.37 -9.58
CA ALA A 252 16.30 7.81 -9.65
C ALA A 252 17.62 8.59 -9.82
N VAL A 253 17.68 9.37 -10.90
CA VAL A 253 18.80 10.26 -11.23
C VAL A 253 18.58 11.64 -10.61
N ASP A 254 17.35 12.16 -10.72
CA ASP A 254 16.95 13.44 -10.15
C ASP A 254 15.44 13.44 -9.86
N LEU A 255 14.91 14.59 -9.43
CA LEU A 255 13.49 14.85 -9.20
C LEU A 255 12.98 15.90 -10.18
N ALA A 256 11.73 15.79 -10.61
CA ALA A 256 11.08 16.83 -11.43
C ALA A 256 10.98 18.18 -10.69
N TYR A 257 11.02 18.14 -9.36
CA TYR A 257 10.95 19.33 -8.52
C TYR A 257 11.74 19.12 -7.21
N LEU A 258 12.50 20.11 -6.77
CA LEU A 258 13.26 20.02 -5.52
C LEU A 258 12.46 20.64 -4.36
N VAL A 259 11.68 19.80 -3.65
CA VAL A 259 10.83 20.26 -2.56
C VAL A 259 11.64 20.83 -1.39
N THR A 260 11.36 22.09 -1.06
CA THR A 260 11.97 22.79 0.08
C THR A 260 11.36 22.34 1.40
N ARG A 261 11.99 22.72 2.53
CA ARG A 261 11.45 22.40 3.85
C ARG A 261 10.10 23.09 4.12
N PRO A 262 9.93 24.41 3.87
CA PRO A 262 8.65 25.07 4.11
C PRO A 262 7.50 24.51 3.26
N GLU A 263 7.76 24.13 2.00
CA GLU A 263 6.76 23.48 1.15
C GLU A 263 6.36 22.12 1.71
N HIS A 264 7.34 21.33 2.15
CA HIS A 264 7.08 20.06 2.80
C HIS A 264 6.23 20.22 4.08
N ASP A 265 6.48 21.25 4.88
CA ASP A 265 5.70 21.54 6.10
C ASP A 265 4.22 21.82 5.79
N VAL A 266 3.92 22.36 4.61
CA VAL A 266 2.55 22.60 4.13
C VAL A 266 1.91 21.34 3.54
N LEU A 267 2.68 20.57 2.78
CA LEU A 267 2.23 19.37 2.06
C LEU A 267 1.93 18.20 3.01
N ASN A 268 2.81 17.96 3.97
CA ASN A 268 2.79 16.77 4.80
C ASN A 268 1.50 16.62 5.64
N PRO A 269 0.97 17.67 6.33
CA PRO A 269 -0.33 17.60 7.03
C PRO A 269 -1.50 17.17 6.13
N LYS A 270 -1.39 17.32 4.82
CA LYS A 270 -2.43 16.95 3.83
C LYS A 270 -2.25 15.54 3.25
N GLY A 271 -1.31 14.77 3.76
CA GLY A 271 -1.05 13.39 3.33
C GLY A 271 -0.28 13.29 2.00
N VAL A 272 0.40 14.37 1.60
CA VAL A 272 1.27 14.37 0.41
C VAL A 272 2.67 13.92 0.86
N ASN A 273 3.05 12.70 0.48
CA ASN A 273 4.36 12.14 0.83
C ASN A 273 5.40 12.66 -0.16
N VAL A 274 6.41 13.38 0.36
CA VAL A 274 7.42 13.98 -0.52
C VAL A 274 8.60 13.03 -0.76
N ILE A 275 9.17 13.09 -1.94
CA ILE A 275 10.46 12.50 -2.30
C ILE A 275 11.46 13.65 -2.39
N ARG A 276 12.61 13.53 -1.72
CA ARG A 276 13.57 14.63 -1.57
C ARG A 276 14.99 14.19 -1.85
N HIS A 277 15.77 15.12 -2.38
CA HIS A 277 17.22 14.98 -2.49
C HIS A 277 17.90 15.48 -1.21
N PHE A 278 18.77 14.64 -0.65
CA PHE A 278 19.63 14.99 0.49
C PHE A 278 21.09 14.88 0.08
N ALA A 279 21.85 15.96 0.30
CA ALA A 279 23.29 15.98 0.00
C ALA A 279 24.01 14.86 0.77
N GLY A 280 24.75 14.00 0.05
CA GLY A 280 25.47 12.85 0.62
C GLY A 280 24.63 11.60 0.89
N GLU A 281 23.30 11.73 0.88
CA GLU A 281 22.36 10.63 1.15
C GLU A 281 21.50 10.23 -0.06
N GLY A 282 21.53 11.03 -1.13
CA GLY A 282 20.82 10.79 -2.38
C GLY A 282 19.33 11.11 -2.32
N ILE A 283 18.58 10.53 -3.26
CA ILE A 283 17.13 10.70 -3.36
C ILE A 283 16.45 9.71 -2.42
N ARG A 284 15.59 10.23 -1.53
CA ARG A 284 14.90 9.45 -0.51
C ARG A 284 13.41 9.73 -0.46
N VAL A 285 12.65 8.69 -0.17
CA VAL A 285 11.24 8.83 0.23
C VAL A 285 11.19 9.46 1.61
N TRP A 286 10.45 10.54 1.78
CA TRP A 286 10.42 11.34 3.00
C TRP A 286 8.99 11.57 3.52
N GLY A 287 8.15 10.55 3.40
CA GLY A 287 6.79 10.52 3.95
C GLY A 287 6.21 9.10 3.93
N ALA A 288 5.38 8.78 4.92
CA ALA A 288 4.68 7.49 5.04
C ALA A 288 3.24 7.66 5.57
N ARG A 289 2.54 8.69 5.12
CA ARG A 289 1.15 8.97 5.44
C ARG A 289 0.21 8.42 4.38
N THR A 290 -0.99 8.08 4.80
CA THR A 290 -2.13 7.82 3.91
C THR A 290 -2.83 9.14 3.56
N LEU A 291 -3.86 9.07 2.73
CA LEU A 291 -4.79 10.17 2.43
C LEU A 291 -5.88 10.31 3.50
N ALA A 292 -5.78 9.61 4.64
CA ALA A 292 -6.73 9.71 5.73
C ALA A 292 -6.74 11.12 6.34
N ALA A 293 -7.84 11.46 7.03
CA ALA A 293 -7.89 12.66 7.84
C ALA A 293 -6.76 12.66 8.90
N GLU A 294 -6.26 13.84 9.26
CA GLU A 294 -5.13 14.00 10.18
C GLU A 294 -5.34 13.34 11.55
N ALA A 295 -6.58 13.36 12.06
CA ALA A 295 -6.96 12.73 13.33
C ALA A 295 -7.25 11.22 13.21
N SER A 296 -7.11 10.62 12.03
CA SER A 296 -7.40 9.20 11.82
C SER A 296 -6.33 8.31 12.46
N GLU A 297 -6.76 7.23 13.10
CA GLU A 297 -5.86 6.15 13.55
C GLU A 297 -5.11 5.49 12.38
N TRP A 298 -5.66 5.63 11.16
CA TRP A 298 -5.09 5.11 9.91
C TRP A 298 -4.22 6.13 9.16
N ARG A 299 -3.80 7.22 9.82
CA ARG A 299 -2.95 8.27 9.22
C ARG A 299 -1.66 7.72 8.62
N TYR A 300 -1.09 6.68 9.21
CA TYR A 300 0.20 6.14 8.79
C TYR A 300 0.06 4.90 7.92
N LEU A 301 0.86 4.87 6.86
CA LEU A 301 0.84 3.84 5.84
C LEU A 301 1.20 2.45 6.39
N ASN A 302 2.26 2.34 7.19
CA ASN A 302 2.66 1.08 7.82
C ASN A 302 1.58 0.55 8.77
N VAL A 303 0.85 1.43 9.45
CA VAL A 303 -0.25 1.03 10.34
C VAL A 303 -1.39 0.43 9.52
N ARG A 304 -1.85 1.12 8.46
CA ARG A 304 -2.90 0.59 7.57
C ARG A 304 -2.48 -0.71 6.90
N ARG A 305 -1.26 -0.79 6.37
CA ARG A 305 -0.74 -1.99 5.69
C ARG A 305 -0.56 -3.16 6.65
N LEU A 306 -0.07 -2.93 7.88
CA LEU A 306 0.01 -3.98 8.90
C LEU A 306 -1.38 -4.52 9.27
N SER A 307 -2.37 -3.65 9.46
CA SER A 307 -3.72 -4.10 9.79
C SER A 307 -4.35 -4.91 8.64
N ILE A 308 -4.17 -4.49 7.38
CA ILE A 308 -4.57 -5.32 6.24
C ILE A 308 -3.88 -6.68 6.27
N ALA A 309 -2.56 -6.73 6.50
CA ALA A 309 -1.81 -7.97 6.54
C ALA A 309 -2.29 -8.92 7.66
N ILE A 310 -2.61 -8.38 8.84
CA ILE A 310 -3.18 -9.15 9.97
C ILE A 310 -4.59 -9.65 9.63
N GLU A 311 -5.45 -8.78 9.10
CA GLU A 311 -6.83 -9.13 8.68
C GLU A 311 -6.79 -10.29 7.65
N GLN A 312 -5.92 -10.20 6.64
CA GLN A 312 -5.77 -11.23 5.61
C GLN A 312 -5.14 -12.52 6.12
N ALA A 313 -4.13 -12.43 7.00
CA ALA A 313 -3.52 -13.61 7.61
C ALA A 313 -4.55 -14.41 8.41
N ILE A 314 -5.35 -13.71 9.22
CA ILE A 314 -6.43 -14.34 10.00
C ILE A 314 -7.46 -14.97 9.05
N ALA A 315 -7.99 -14.23 8.08
CA ALA A 315 -8.99 -14.73 7.14
C ALA A 315 -8.53 -16.00 6.41
N ASN A 316 -7.28 -16.01 5.92
CA ASN A 316 -6.70 -17.16 5.22
C ASN A 316 -6.45 -18.34 6.17
N GLY A 317 -5.91 -18.07 7.36
CA GLY A 317 -5.56 -19.07 8.35
C GLY A 317 -6.76 -19.71 9.06
N THR A 318 -7.91 -19.04 9.08
CA THR A 318 -9.14 -19.52 9.74
C THR A 318 -10.21 -20.01 8.77
N ARG A 319 -9.93 -20.05 7.45
CA ARG A 319 -10.88 -20.52 6.43
C ARG A 319 -11.44 -21.92 6.71
N TRP A 320 -10.67 -22.77 7.38
CA TRP A 320 -11.11 -24.11 7.76
C TRP A 320 -12.23 -24.16 8.79
N MET A 321 -12.44 -23.08 9.54
CA MET A 321 -13.48 -23.01 10.58
C MET A 321 -14.89 -22.89 9.98
N VAL A 322 -14.99 -22.58 8.69
CA VAL A 322 -16.28 -22.50 7.99
C VAL A 322 -16.90 -23.90 7.97
N PHE A 323 -18.16 -23.99 8.40
CA PHE A 323 -18.94 -25.24 8.57
C PHE A 323 -18.52 -26.14 9.73
N GLU A 324 -17.64 -25.68 10.64
CA GLU A 324 -17.40 -26.38 11.90
C GLU A 324 -18.57 -26.17 12.89
N PRO A 325 -18.83 -27.12 13.81
CA PRO A 325 -19.82 -26.94 14.87
C PRO A 325 -19.53 -25.70 15.74
N ASN A 326 -20.53 -24.83 15.92
CA ASN A 326 -20.42 -23.64 16.76
C ASN A 326 -20.53 -24.00 18.25
N ASP A 327 -19.41 -24.46 18.82
CA ASP A 327 -19.29 -24.91 20.19
C ASP A 327 -18.07 -24.32 20.93
N PHE A 328 -17.94 -24.67 22.22
CA PHE A 328 -16.84 -24.23 23.07
C PHE A 328 -15.45 -24.68 22.57
N SER A 329 -15.38 -25.78 21.82
CA SER A 329 -14.13 -26.29 21.24
C SER A 329 -13.67 -25.39 20.10
N LEU A 330 -14.58 -24.96 19.24
CA LEU A 330 -14.31 -24.01 18.18
C LEU A 330 -13.82 -22.67 18.76
N TRP A 331 -14.52 -22.13 19.77
CA TRP A 331 -14.15 -20.86 20.38
C TRP A 331 -12.76 -20.90 21.06
N ARG A 332 -12.44 -22.03 21.71
CA ARG A 332 -11.10 -22.27 22.28
C ARG A 332 -10.04 -22.32 21.17
N SER A 333 -10.34 -22.97 20.05
CA SER A 333 -9.42 -23.07 18.91
C SER A 333 -9.17 -21.70 18.28
N ILE A 334 -10.21 -20.87 18.10
CA ILE A 334 -10.09 -19.47 17.64
C ILE A 334 -9.15 -18.67 18.54
N ARG A 335 -9.41 -18.66 19.86
CA ARG A 335 -8.57 -17.92 20.82
C ARG A 335 -7.13 -18.39 20.80
N ARG A 336 -6.90 -19.71 20.77
CA ARG A 336 -5.56 -20.31 20.75
C ARG A 336 -4.81 -19.94 19.47
N ASP A 337 -5.42 -20.14 18.30
CA ASP A 337 -4.71 -20.04 17.02
C ASP A 337 -4.44 -18.57 16.65
N ILE A 338 -5.42 -17.68 16.84
CA ILE A 338 -5.25 -16.23 16.65
C ILE A 338 -4.32 -15.65 17.72
N GLY A 339 -4.46 -16.08 18.99
CA GLY A 339 -3.58 -15.63 20.06
C GLY A 339 -2.12 -15.98 19.79
N ALA A 340 -1.84 -17.23 19.38
CA ALA A 340 -0.49 -17.66 19.02
C ALA A 340 0.08 -16.88 17.82
N PHE A 341 -0.76 -16.52 16.84
CA PHE A 341 -0.35 -15.67 15.72
C PHE A 341 0.00 -14.26 16.17
N LEU A 342 -0.88 -13.58 16.91
CA LEU A 342 -0.63 -12.22 17.39
C LEU A 342 0.56 -12.16 18.36
N THR A 343 0.84 -13.22 19.13
CA THR A 343 2.08 -13.32 19.92
C THR A 343 3.32 -13.30 19.03
N ARG A 344 3.32 -13.95 17.85
CA ARG A 344 4.44 -13.87 16.90
C ARG A 344 4.58 -12.45 16.35
N VAL A 345 3.47 -11.86 15.89
CA VAL A 345 3.44 -10.48 15.37
C VAL A 345 3.97 -9.47 16.41
N TRP A 346 3.61 -9.64 17.69
CA TRP A 346 4.15 -8.82 18.78
C TRP A 346 5.65 -9.04 19.01
N ARG A 347 6.11 -10.30 19.04
CA ARG A 347 7.55 -10.62 19.18
C ARG A 347 8.40 -10.07 18.04
N ASP A 348 7.81 -9.94 16.85
CA ASP A 348 8.45 -9.32 15.68
C ASP A 348 8.49 -7.78 15.76
N GLY A 349 7.99 -7.19 16.86
CA GLY A 349 8.02 -5.75 17.12
C GLY A 349 6.91 -4.95 16.44
N ALA A 350 5.93 -5.62 15.83
CA ALA A 350 4.86 -4.95 15.10
C ALA A 350 3.74 -4.38 16.00
N LEU A 351 3.58 -4.94 17.22
CA LEU A 351 2.61 -4.49 18.20
C LEU A 351 3.29 -3.82 19.40
N LEU A 352 2.67 -2.79 19.94
CA LEU A 352 3.14 -2.03 21.10
C LEU A 352 2.66 -2.68 22.39
N GLY A 353 3.56 -2.93 23.34
CA GLY A 353 3.22 -3.45 24.66
C GLY A 353 4.40 -4.19 25.27
N ARG A 354 4.58 -4.09 26.59
CA ARG A 354 5.63 -4.83 27.31
C ARG A 354 5.24 -6.28 27.53
N THR A 355 3.93 -6.57 27.58
CA THR A 355 3.38 -7.92 27.61
C THR A 355 2.42 -8.15 26.43
N ALA A 356 2.08 -9.41 26.16
CA ALA A 356 1.13 -9.75 25.11
C ALA A 356 -0.26 -9.16 25.38
N GLU A 357 -0.67 -9.10 26.65
CA GLU A 357 -1.97 -8.58 27.10
C GLU A 357 -2.08 -7.06 26.97
N GLU A 358 -0.95 -6.34 27.06
CA GLU A 358 -0.90 -4.91 26.71
C GLU A 358 -0.98 -4.70 25.19
N ALA A 359 -0.50 -5.67 24.39
CA ALA A 359 -0.36 -5.55 22.94
C ALA A 359 -1.60 -5.99 22.15
N PHE A 360 -2.33 -7.01 22.60
CA PHE A 360 -3.53 -7.49 21.93
C PHE A 360 -4.46 -8.27 22.86
N PHE A 361 -5.72 -8.45 22.42
CA PHE A 361 -6.64 -9.40 23.02
C PHE A 361 -7.43 -10.17 21.96
N VAL A 362 -7.86 -11.39 22.30
CA VAL A 362 -8.77 -12.20 21.48
C VAL A 362 -9.89 -12.73 22.37
N LYS A 363 -11.11 -12.25 22.13
CA LYS A 363 -12.32 -12.66 22.86
C LYS A 363 -13.25 -13.44 21.94
N CYS A 364 -13.50 -14.69 22.29
CA CYS A 364 -14.47 -15.57 21.63
C CYS A 364 -15.00 -16.53 22.70
N ASP A 365 -16.18 -16.19 23.20
CA ASP A 365 -16.86 -16.77 24.36
C ASP A 365 -18.39 -16.57 24.27
N GLU A 366 -19.10 -16.97 25.32
CA GLU A 366 -20.57 -16.86 25.41
C GLU A 366 -21.08 -15.42 25.30
N GLU A 367 -20.31 -14.42 25.76
CA GLU A 367 -20.71 -13.01 25.67
C GLU A 367 -20.68 -12.51 24.22
N THR A 368 -19.66 -12.94 23.46
CA THR A 368 -19.59 -12.65 22.02
C THR A 368 -20.48 -13.55 21.16
N ASN A 369 -20.89 -14.72 21.67
CA ASN A 369 -21.68 -15.72 20.96
C ASN A 369 -22.92 -16.18 21.77
N PRO A 370 -23.86 -15.25 22.05
CA PRO A 370 -25.13 -15.60 22.68
C PRO A 370 -25.99 -16.51 21.78
N PRO A 371 -27.06 -17.15 22.32
CA PRO A 371 -27.89 -18.09 21.56
C PRO A 371 -28.41 -17.57 20.22
N ASP A 372 -28.82 -16.31 20.14
CA ASP A 372 -29.33 -15.68 18.92
C ASP A 372 -28.26 -15.59 17.81
N VAL A 373 -27.02 -15.27 18.16
CA VAL A 373 -25.88 -15.26 17.22
C VAL A 373 -25.59 -16.69 16.73
N ARG A 374 -25.66 -17.67 17.63
CA ARG A 374 -25.40 -19.08 17.32
C ARG A 374 -26.50 -19.68 16.45
N ASP A 375 -27.77 -19.38 16.75
CA ASP A 375 -28.95 -19.81 16.00
C ASP A 375 -28.97 -19.18 14.59
N ALA A 376 -28.40 -17.98 14.44
CA ALA A 376 -28.14 -17.36 13.15
C ALA A 376 -26.95 -17.98 12.38
N GLY A 377 -26.30 -19.00 12.93
CA GLY A 377 -25.16 -19.69 12.32
C GLY A 377 -23.87 -18.89 12.32
N MET A 378 -23.74 -17.87 13.19
CA MET A 378 -22.58 -17.00 13.26
C MET A 378 -21.65 -17.34 14.43
N VAL A 379 -20.35 -17.13 14.22
CA VAL A 379 -19.33 -17.10 15.29
C VAL A 379 -18.65 -15.74 15.25
N VAL A 380 -18.62 -15.05 16.38
CA VAL A 380 -18.01 -13.73 16.53
C VAL A 380 -16.79 -13.84 17.44
N ALA A 381 -15.68 -13.30 16.96
CA ALA A 381 -14.46 -13.11 17.73
C ALA A 381 -14.10 -11.62 17.72
N HIS A 382 -13.94 -11.03 18.89
CA HIS A 382 -13.51 -9.64 19.04
C HIS A 382 -12.00 -9.60 19.27
N ILE A 383 -11.28 -8.90 18.40
CA ILE A 383 -9.82 -8.85 18.38
C ILE A 383 -9.40 -7.39 18.47
N GLY A 384 -8.60 -7.05 19.47
CA GLY A 384 -7.97 -5.75 19.58
C GLY A 384 -6.45 -5.87 19.44
N ILE A 385 -5.84 -4.90 18.77
CA ILE A 385 -4.38 -4.82 18.59
C ILE A 385 -3.90 -3.39 18.87
N ALA A 386 -2.73 -3.25 19.49
CA ALA A 386 -2.04 -1.98 19.69
C ALA A 386 -0.91 -1.86 18.66
N VAL A 387 -1.10 -1.11 17.58
CA VAL A 387 -0.10 -0.98 16.51
C VAL A 387 0.95 0.07 16.86
N VAL A 388 2.22 -0.20 16.54
CA VAL A 388 3.32 0.76 16.69
C VAL A 388 3.18 1.91 15.68
N LYS A 389 3.10 3.16 16.16
CA LYS A 389 3.11 4.37 15.33
C LYS A 389 4.56 4.84 15.08
N PRO A 390 4.91 5.33 13.87
CA PRO A 390 6.27 5.77 13.57
C PRO A 390 6.62 7.09 14.28
N ALA A 391 7.90 7.25 14.63
CA ALA A 391 8.45 8.51 15.11
C ALA A 391 8.75 9.46 13.94
N GLU A 392 7.77 10.30 13.58
CA GLU A 392 7.91 11.26 12.47
C GLU A 392 8.73 12.51 12.86
N PHE A 393 8.63 12.94 14.12
CA PHE A 393 9.33 14.11 14.63
C PHE A 393 10.28 13.70 15.76
N VAL A 394 11.56 14.02 15.60
CA VAL A 394 12.57 13.87 16.65
C VAL A 394 13.01 15.27 17.07
N VAL A 395 12.66 15.67 18.29
CA VAL A 395 12.94 17.02 18.81
C VAL A 395 14.09 16.94 19.82
N PHE A 396 15.26 17.46 19.44
CA PHE A 396 16.38 17.66 20.36
C PHE A 396 16.24 19.03 21.02
N LYS A 397 16.05 19.07 22.34
CA LYS A 397 16.05 20.32 23.12
C LYS A 397 17.46 20.54 23.66
N LEU A 398 18.16 21.53 23.12
CA LEU A 398 19.48 21.94 23.63
C LEU A 398 19.31 23.07 24.64
N SER A 399 19.85 22.89 25.84
CA SER A 399 20.01 23.93 26.84
C SER A 399 21.49 24.11 27.18
N GLN A 400 21.91 25.37 27.36
CA GLN A 400 23.21 25.67 27.94
C GLN A 400 23.07 25.60 29.47
N TRP A 401 23.83 24.72 30.11
CA TRP A 401 23.77 24.53 31.57
C TRP A 401 25.10 24.93 32.21
N ALA A 402 25.02 25.68 33.31
CA ALA A 402 26.17 26.19 34.05
C ALA A 402 26.69 25.23 35.16
N GLY A 403 26.10 24.03 35.29
CA GLY A 403 26.44 23.05 36.32
C GLY A 403 25.76 23.30 37.67
N GLY A 404 24.94 22.35 38.14
CA GLY A 404 24.25 22.38 39.44
C GLY A 404 23.02 21.47 39.48
N THR A 405 22.88 20.63 40.52
CA THR A 405 21.93 19.51 40.67
C THR A 405 20.49 19.82 40.23
N GLU A 406 19.93 18.95 39.38
CA GLU A 406 18.54 19.01 38.90
C GLU A 406 17.53 18.80 40.03
N THR A 407 16.52 19.67 40.07
CA THR A 407 15.19 19.32 40.54
C THR A 407 14.28 19.27 39.32
N GLU A 408 13.99 18.06 38.84
CA GLU A 408 12.97 17.84 37.81
C GLU A 408 11.59 18.19 38.36
N THR A 409 11.02 19.30 37.90
CA THR A 409 9.57 19.49 37.92
C THR A 409 9.01 18.85 36.66
N ILE A 410 8.61 17.57 36.77
CA ILE A 410 7.78 16.92 35.76
C ILE A 410 6.39 17.54 35.87
N GLY A 411 6.03 18.42 34.92
CA GLY A 411 4.76 19.10 34.87
C GLY A 411 3.96 18.79 33.61
N GLY A 412 2.74 18.26 33.82
CA GLY A 412 1.54 18.49 33.00
C GLY A 412 1.30 17.54 31.84
#